data_AF-A0A8H3LVD2-F1
#
_entry.id   AF-A0A8H3LVD2-F1
#
_cell.length_a   1.000
_cell.length_b   1.000
_cell.length_c   1.000
_cell.angle_alpha   90.00
_cell.angle_beta   90.00
_cell.angle_gamma   90.00
#
_symmetry.space_group_name_H-M   'P 1'
#
loop_
_entity.id
_entity.type
_entity.pdbx_description
1 polymer ?
#
loop_
_entity_poly.entity_id
_entity_poly.type
_entity_poly.pdbx_seq_one_letter_code
_entity_poly.pdbx_strand_id
1 'polypeptide(L)'
;MQFCILTYHQCNSLLRPIKRLYKNSLSLPLSMPDQILYNSFFPSITSLFNNQLKAQSSLVTIIFNNLSLSTLAIYKLYQTLYELWLPFFPLEITSFYNTIKNPTHLTKIIRLLNEYNFNFLPNFSLSAIGGSTPIHNYIDNLTTNDIQLLRNKRILFIDQVVSPDGYYLLTWNEV
;
A
#
# COMPACT_ATOMS: atom_id res chain seq x y z
N MET A 1 -14.98 12.54 5.24
CA MET A 1 -13.70 11.82 5.35
C MET A 1 -13.99 10.33 5.27
N GLN A 2 -13.59 9.67 4.19
CA GLN A 2 -13.91 8.26 3.97
C GLN A 2 -12.86 7.39 4.67
N PHE A 3 -13.27 6.64 5.70
CA PHE A 3 -12.38 5.78 6.50
C PHE A 3 -12.15 4.39 5.88
N CYS A 4 -13.02 3.99 4.95
CA CYS A 4 -12.90 2.73 4.22
C CYS A 4 -12.32 2.96 2.84
N ILE A 5 -11.14 2.37 2.60
CA ILE A 5 -10.47 2.38 1.31
C ILE A 5 -11.11 1.31 0.44
N LEU A 6 -11.81 1.74 -0.61
CA LEU A 6 -12.48 0.86 -1.56
C LEU A 6 -11.63 0.69 -2.82
N THR A 7 -11.72 -0.48 -3.43
CA THR A 7 -11.12 -0.76 -4.73
C THR A 7 -11.92 -0.09 -5.86
N TYR A 8 -11.29 0.07 -7.04
CA TYR A 8 -11.92 0.63 -8.22
C TYR A 8 -13.25 -0.07 -8.57
N HIS A 9 -13.28 -1.40 -8.53
CA HIS A 9 -14.48 -2.20 -8.81
C HIS A 9 -15.61 -1.93 -7.81
N GLN A 10 -15.30 -1.85 -6.52
CA GLN A 10 -16.27 -1.57 -5.47
C GLN A 10 -16.84 -0.14 -5.60
N CYS A 11 -16.00 0.83 -5.91
CA CYS A 11 -16.44 2.21 -6.18
C CYS A 11 -17.37 2.27 -7.38
N ASN A 12 -17.05 1.54 -8.45
CA ASN A 12 -17.88 1.50 -9.65
C ASN A 12 -19.20 0.76 -9.43
N SER A 13 -19.23 -0.34 -8.67
CA SER A 13 -20.47 -1.03 -8.35
C SER A 13 -21.41 -0.16 -7.53
N LEU A 14 -20.87 0.61 -6.56
CA LEU A 14 -21.64 1.54 -5.75
C LEU A 14 -22.21 2.71 -6.57
N LEU A 15 -21.43 3.27 -7.49
CA LEU A 15 -21.89 4.37 -8.33
C LEU A 15 -22.79 3.93 -9.49
N ARG A 16 -22.80 2.64 -9.86
CA ARG A 16 -23.59 2.13 -10.98
C ARG A 16 -25.07 2.56 -10.98
N PRO A 17 -25.85 2.43 -9.90
CA PRO A 17 -27.24 2.90 -9.88
C PRO A 17 -27.36 4.41 -10.09
N ILE A 18 -26.48 5.21 -9.46
CA ILE A 18 -26.47 6.67 -9.57
C ILE A 18 -26.16 7.10 -11.00
N LYS A 19 -25.16 6.48 -11.64
CA LYS A 19 -24.83 6.75 -13.04
C LYS A 19 -26.00 6.43 -13.98
N ARG A 20 -26.74 5.36 -13.73
CA ARG A 20 -27.94 5.01 -14.53
C ARG A 20 -29.02 6.07 -14.40
N LEU A 21 -29.33 6.51 -13.18
CA LEU A 21 -30.30 7.58 -12.94
C LEU A 21 -29.87 8.88 -13.63
N TYR A 22 -28.59 9.22 -13.54
CA TYR A 22 -28.04 10.42 -14.14
C TYR A 22 -28.10 10.38 -15.68
N LYS A 23 -27.69 9.27 -16.31
CA LYS A 23 -27.83 9.08 -17.77
C LYS A 23 -29.29 9.24 -18.20
N ASN A 24 -30.22 8.64 -17.46
CA ASN A 24 -31.65 8.76 -17.75
C ASN A 24 -32.15 10.22 -17.63
N SER A 25 -31.71 10.96 -16.61
CA SER A 25 -32.11 12.37 -16.43
C SER A 25 -31.62 13.30 -17.55
N LEU A 26 -30.48 12.97 -18.17
CA LEU A 26 -29.91 13.70 -19.30
C LEU A 26 -30.32 13.13 -20.66
N SER A 27 -31.25 12.17 -20.69
CA SER A 27 -31.65 11.44 -21.92
C SER A 27 -30.48 10.80 -22.68
N LEU A 28 -29.41 10.43 -21.96
CA LEU A 28 -28.23 9.80 -22.53
C LEU A 28 -28.42 8.28 -22.64
N PRO A 29 -27.85 7.64 -23.68
CA PRO A 29 -27.93 6.19 -23.81
C PRO A 29 -27.14 5.49 -22.70
N LEU A 30 -27.66 4.39 -22.18
CA LEU A 30 -27.01 3.61 -21.12
C LEU A 30 -25.64 3.05 -21.54
N SER A 31 -25.46 2.81 -22.84
CA SER A 31 -24.22 2.35 -23.48
C SER A 31 -23.12 3.41 -23.53
N MET A 32 -23.44 4.68 -23.26
CA MET A 32 -22.45 5.75 -23.25
C MET A 32 -21.34 5.46 -22.24
N PRO A 33 -20.05 5.63 -22.59
CA PRO A 33 -18.95 5.34 -21.69
C PRO A 33 -18.95 6.31 -20.51
N ASP A 34 -18.71 5.78 -19.31
CA ASP A 34 -18.78 6.53 -18.05
C ASP A 34 -17.74 7.65 -17.96
N GLN A 35 -16.62 7.53 -18.68
CA GLN A 35 -15.56 8.54 -18.73
C GLN A 35 -16.08 9.87 -19.27
N ILE A 36 -17.05 9.86 -20.18
CA ILE A 36 -17.62 11.08 -20.75
C ILE A 36 -18.45 11.83 -19.68
N LEU A 37 -19.09 11.10 -18.76
CA LEU A 37 -19.87 11.71 -17.68
C LEU A 37 -19.01 12.51 -16.69
N TYR A 38 -17.71 12.22 -16.61
CA TYR A 38 -16.78 12.90 -15.71
C TYR A 38 -16.14 14.15 -16.33
N ASN A 39 -16.54 14.52 -17.56
CA ASN A 39 -16.02 15.68 -18.25
C ASN A 39 -16.69 16.98 -17.73
N SER A 40 -16.00 18.12 -17.86
CA SER A 40 -16.50 19.44 -17.45
C SER A 40 -17.78 19.88 -18.18
N PHE A 41 -18.12 19.24 -19.30
CA PHE A 41 -19.34 19.52 -20.08
C PHE A 41 -20.62 18.98 -19.44
N PHE A 42 -20.54 18.00 -18.55
CA PHE A 42 -21.71 17.45 -17.85
C PHE A 42 -21.71 17.89 -16.38
N PRO A 43 -22.87 18.18 -15.76
CA PRO A 43 -22.92 18.58 -14.36
C PRO A 43 -22.21 17.57 -13.45
N SER A 44 -21.35 18.09 -12.59
CA SER A 44 -20.24 17.52 -11.81
C SER A 44 -20.42 16.17 -11.10
N ILE A 45 -20.81 15.09 -11.78
CA ILE A 45 -20.54 13.76 -11.24
C ILE A 45 -19.04 13.59 -11.23
N THR A 46 -18.47 13.61 -10.03
CA THR A 46 -17.09 13.26 -9.80
C THR A 46 -17.01 11.77 -9.56
N SER A 47 -16.05 11.10 -10.20
CA SER A 47 -15.83 9.68 -9.94
C SER A 47 -15.47 9.49 -8.46
N LEU A 48 -16.23 8.65 -7.76
CA LEU A 48 -16.01 8.36 -6.33
C LEU A 48 -14.57 7.92 -6.07
N PHE A 49 -14.03 7.10 -6.97
CA PHE A 49 -12.67 6.61 -6.88
C PHE A 49 -11.61 7.72 -6.97
N ASN A 50 -11.70 8.63 -7.96
CA ASN A 50 -10.73 9.74 -8.05
C ASN A 50 -10.86 10.70 -6.86
N ASN A 51 -12.09 10.92 -6.34
CA ASN A 51 -12.27 11.71 -5.13
C ASN A 51 -11.62 11.04 -3.92
N GLN A 52 -11.76 9.71 -3.78
CA GLN A 52 -11.09 8.95 -2.74
C GLN A 52 -9.57 9.10 -2.87
N LEU A 53 -8.99 8.89 -4.05
CA LEU A 53 -7.54 9.07 -4.27
C LEU A 53 -7.06 10.48 -3.90
N LYS A 54 -7.76 11.52 -4.38
CA LYS A 54 -7.42 12.92 -4.07
C LYS A 54 -7.49 13.20 -2.57
N ALA A 55 -8.55 12.75 -1.90
CA ALA A 55 -8.71 12.94 -0.47
C ALA A 55 -7.62 12.21 0.32
N GLN A 56 -7.36 10.94 0.01
CA GLN A 56 -6.34 10.16 0.73
C GLN A 56 -4.93 10.67 0.48
N SER A 57 -4.60 11.04 -0.76
CA SER A 57 -3.31 11.67 -1.09
C SER A 57 -3.12 12.97 -0.32
N SER A 58 -4.12 13.85 -0.30
CA SER A 58 -4.08 15.09 0.48
C SER A 58 -3.91 14.85 1.97
N LEU A 59 -4.49 13.79 2.53
CA LEU A 59 -4.32 13.47 3.94
C LEU A 59 -2.92 12.96 4.25
N VAL A 60 -2.39 12.08 3.40
CA VAL A 60 -1.03 11.58 3.51
C VAL A 60 -0.05 12.77 3.48
N THR A 61 -0.19 13.68 2.53
CA THR A 61 0.69 14.86 2.45
C THR A 61 0.58 15.74 3.69
N ILE A 62 -0.63 15.99 4.21
CA ILE A 62 -0.81 16.77 5.44
C ILE A 62 -0.16 16.08 6.65
N ILE A 63 -0.34 14.76 6.80
CA ILE A 63 0.20 14.00 7.94
C ILE A 63 1.73 14.01 7.91
N PHE A 64 2.34 13.76 6.75
CA PHE A 64 3.80 13.67 6.63
C PHE A 64 4.50 15.03 6.61
N ASN A 65 3.85 16.09 6.13
CA ASN A 65 4.44 17.43 6.07
C ASN A 65 4.18 18.28 7.32
N ASN A 66 3.38 17.82 8.28
CA ASN A 66 3.11 18.56 9.51
C ASN A 66 4.08 18.16 10.63
N LEU A 67 4.83 19.14 11.15
CA LEU A 67 5.84 18.93 12.18
C LEU A 67 5.26 18.30 13.46
N SER A 68 4.04 18.68 13.86
CA SER A 68 3.41 18.17 15.08
C SER A 68 2.96 16.71 14.97
N LEU A 69 2.70 16.22 13.75
CA LEU A 69 2.29 14.84 13.47
C LEU A 69 3.45 13.95 13.02
N SER A 70 4.66 14.50 12.90
CA SER A 70 5.85 13.81 12.39
C SER A 70 6.15 12.50 13.13
N THR A 71 6.05 12.49 14.46
CA THR A 71 6.29 11.29 15.29
C THR A 71 5.28 10.18 15.01
N LEU A 72 4.00 10.54 14.86
CA LEU A 72 2.93 9.62 14.50
C LEU A 72 3.14 9.07 13.09
N ALA A 73 3.56 9.92 12.16
CA ALA A 73 3.82 9.56 10.78
C ALA A 73 4.97 8.56 10.66
N ILE A 74 6.07 8.80 11.40
CA ILE A 74 7.20 7.88 11.51
C ILE A 74 6.76 6.54 12.11
N TYR A 75 6.00 6.57 13.20
CA TYR A 75 5.46 5.35 13.81
C TYR A 75 4.60 4.54 12.82
N LYS A 76 3.75 5.22 12.04
CA LYS A 76 2.93 4.57 11.01
C LYS A 76 3.77 3.93 9.92
N LEU A 77 4.88 4.55 9.51
CA LEU A 77 5.81 3.95 8.55
C LEU A 77 6.49 2.71 9.11
N TYR A 78 6.98 2.74 10.35
CA TYR A 78 7.51 1.54 11.00
C TYR A 78 6.46 0.43 11.12
N GLN A 79 5.22 0.78 11.44
CA GLN A 79 4.10 -0.17 11.46
C GLN A 79 3.91 -0.82 10.08
N THR A 80 3.98 -0.07 8.99
CA THR A 80 3.87 -0.63 7.63
C THR A 80 5.06 -1.50 7.25
N LEU A 81 6.28 -1.13 7.62
CA LEU A 81 7.47 -1.96 7.40
C LEU A 81 7.40 -3.27 8.17
N TYR A 82 6.90 -3.22 9.42
CA TYR A 82 6.69 -4.40 10.24
C TYR A 82 5.58 -5.33 9.71
N GLU A 83 4.53 -4.76 9.12
CA GLU A 83 3.47 -5.54 8.43
C GLU A 83 4.00 -6.26 7.19
N LEU A 84 4.78 -5.55 6.36
CA LEU A 84 5.40 -6.09 5.15
C LEU A 84 6.61 -6.98 5.46
N TRP A 85 7.13 -6.89 6.68
CA TRP A 85 8.36 -7.53 7.12
C TRP A 85 9.58 -7.17 6.26
N LEU A 86 9.78 -5.86 6.03
CA LEU A 86 10.85 -5.31 5.22
C LEU A 86 11.84 -4.47 6.04
N PRO A 87 13.15 -4.51 5.70
CA PRO A 87 14.17 -3.73 6.39
C PRO A 87 14.20 -2.25 6.01
N PHE A 88 13.75 -1.91 4.81
CA PHE A 88 13.66 -0.55 4.30
C PHE A 88 12.40 -0.39 3.47
N PHE A 89 11.99 0.87 3.25
CA PHE A 89 10.79 1.17 2.49
C PHE A 89 11.01 0.92 1.00
N PRO A 90 10.25 0.00 0.37
CA PRO A 90 10.45 -0.33 -1.03
C PRO A 90 9.83 0.76 -1.92
N LEU A 91 10.33 0.86 -3.16
CA LEU A 91 9.73 1.73 -4.17
C LEU A 91 8.33 1.24 -4.56
N GLU A 92 8.19 -0.09 -4.73
CA GLU A 92 6.94 -0.75 -5.10
C GLU A 92 6.49 -1.72 -3.98
N ILE A 93 5.37 -1.39 -3.33
CA ILE A 93 4.77 -2.23 -2.27
C ILE A 93 3.86 -3.34 -2.84
N THR A 94 3.42 -3.21 -4.09
CA THR A 94 2.43 -4.10 -4.72
C THR A 94 2.88 -5.56 -4.74
N SER A 95 4.17 -5.82 -4.97
CA SER A 95 4.77 -7.17 -4.94
C SER A 95 4.63 -7.85 -3.57
N PHE A 96 4.79 -7.09 -2.49
CA PHE A 96 4.76 -7.59 -1.12
C PHE A 96 3.34 -7.62 -0.52
N TYR A 97 2.36 -6.97 -1.15
CA TYR A 97 1.04 -6.82 -0.54
C TYR A 97 0.30 -8.15 -0.34
N ASN A 98 0.52 -9.13 -1.20
CA ASN A 98 -0.14 -10.44 -1.15
C ASN A 98 0.24 -11.24 0.11
N THR A 99 1.31 -10.85 0.79
CA THR A 99 1.79 -11.52 2.00
C THR A 99 1.09 -11.00 3.27
N ILE A 100 0.22 -10.00 3.16
CA ILE A 100 -0.48 -9.39 4.29
C ILE A 100 -1.95 -9.83 4.33
N LYS A 101 -2.38 -10.32 5.50
CA LYS A 101 -3.78 -10.69 5.75
C LYS A 101 -4.68 -9.47 6.02
N ASN A 102 -4.25 -8.61 6.96
CA ASN A 102 -5.03 -7.45 7.43
C ASN A 102 -4.18 -6.17 7.40
N PRO A 103 -4.05 -5.52 6.23
CA PRO A 103 -3.21 -4.34 6.10
C PRO A 103 -3.83 -3.13 6.80
N THR A 104 -2.98 -2.30 7.41
CA THR A 104 -3.43 -1.02 7.97
C THR A 104 -3.90 -0.05 6.90
N HIS A 105 -4.59 0.99 7.35
CA HIS A 105 -5.08 2.06 6.49
C HIS A 105 -3.96 2.70 5.66
N LEU A 106 -2.79 2.96 6.25
CA LEU A 106 -1.65 3.55 5.53
C LEU A 106 -1.15 2.61 4.42
N THR A 107 -0.95 1.33 4.73
CA THR A 107 -0.53 0.29 3.77
C THR A 107 -1.50 0.19 2.59
N LYS A 108 -2.82 0.26 2.87
CA LYS A 108 -3.86 0.28 1.83
C LYS A 108 -3.78 1.53 0.95
N ILE A 109 -3.52 2.72 1.52
CA ILE A 109 -3.37 3.95 0.72
C ILE A 109 -2.14 3.84 -0.16
N ILE A 110 -0.99 3.45 0.39
CA ILE A 110 0.26 3.41 -0.38
C ILE A 110 0.14 2.39 -1.52
N ARG A 111 -0.48 1.23 -1.28
CA ARG A 111 -0.79 0.28 -2.35
C ARG A 111 -1.61 0.93 -3.46
N LEU A 112 -2.70 1.63 -3.11
CA LEU A 112 -3.53 2.31 -4.11
C LEU A 112 -2.76 3.41 -4.85
N LEU A 113 -1.87 4.14 -4.19
CA LEU A 113 -1.03 5.14 -4.85
C LEU A 113 -0.04 4.48 -5.84
N ASN A 114 0.59 3.37 -5.44
CA ASN A 114 1.48 2.60 -6.29
C ASN A 114 0.78 1.98 -7.50
N GLU A 115 -0.49 1.56 -7.38
CA GLU A 115 -1.30 1.11 -8.54
C GLU A 115 -1.44 2.21 -9.62
N TYR A 116 -1.20 3.48 -9.26
CA TYR A 116 -1.22 4.65 -10.14
C TYR A 116 0.18 5.26 -10.36
N ASN A 117 1.25 4.50 -10.07
CA ASN A 117 2.65 4.93 -10.19
C ASN A 117 3.06 6.12 -9.31
N PHE A 118 2.32 6.37 -8.22
CA PHE A 118 2.71 7.34 -7.20
C PHE A 118 3.54 6.65 -6.12
N ASN A 119 4.85 6.81 -6.20
CA ASN A 119 5.77 6.23 -5.23
C ASN A 119 5.88 7.12 -3.99
N PHE A 120 5.92 6.49 -2.83
CA PHE A 120 6.15 7.16 -1.55
C PHE A 120 7.62 7.01 -1.15
N LEU A 121 8.34 8.13 -0.99
CA LEU A 121 9.74 8.13 -0.59
C LEU A 121 9.89 8.98 0.69
N PRO A 122 10.26 8.38 1.83
CA PRO A 122 10.53 9.13 3.05
C PRO A 122 11.85 9.90 2.91
N ASN A 123 11.89 11.13 3.42
CA ASN A 123 13.10 11.99 3.42
C ASN A 123 14.14 11.60 4.49
N PHE A 124 13.92 10.50 5.19
CA PHE A 124 14.79 10.03 6.27
C PHE A 124 15.04 8.54 6.11
N SER A 125 16.20 8.09 6.62
CA SER A 125 16.59 6.69 6.56
C SER A 125 15.74 5.83 7.48
N LEU A 126 14.87 5.01 6.91
CA LEU A 126 14.21 3.89 7.58
C LEU A 126 14.98 2.62 7.25
N SER A 127 15.95 2.26 8.09
CA SER A 127 16.73 1.04 7.93
C SER A 127 16.75 0.26 9.24
N ALA A 128 16.32 -1.01 9.18
CA ALA A 128 16.52 -1.95 10.26
C ALA A 128 18.02 -2.28 10.42
N ILE A 129 18.46 -2.47 11.66
CA ILE A 129 19.83 -2.88 12.01
C ILE A 129 19.86 -4.41 12.09
N GLY A 130 20.90 -5.05 11.56
CA GLY A 130 21.08 -6.51 11.68
C GLY A 130 21.47 -7.24 10.40
N GLY A 131 21.67 -6.53 9.29
CA GLY A 131 22.15 -7.10 8.04
C GLY A 131 22.06 -6.10 6.89
N SER A 132 22.52 -6.54 5.72
CA SER A 132 22.63 -5.76 4.50
C SER A 132 21.66 -6.25 3.42
N THR A 133 21.39 -7.55 3.37
CA THR A 133 20.60 -8.16 2.29
C THR A 133 19.26 -8.71 2.80
N PRO A 134 18.11 -8.16 2.33
CA PRO A 134 16.78 -8.59 2.76
C PRO A 134 16.50 -10.03 2.35
N ILE A 135 15.87 -10.82 3.23
CA ILE A 135 15.52 -12.21 2.93
C ILE A 135 14.51 -12.34 1.78
N HIS A 136 13.66 -11.31 1.62
CA HIS A 136 12.68 -11.20 0.54
C HIS A 136 13.30 -11.22 -0.86
N ASN A 137 14.58 -10.90 -1.03
CA ASN A 137 15.25 -10.92 -2.33
C ASN A 137 15.65 -12.34 -2.77
N TYR A 138 15.68 -13.30 -1.84
CA TYR A 138 16.14 -14.67 -2.09
C TYR A 138 15.01 -15.70 -2.10
N ILE A 139 13.87 -15.38 -1.50
CA ILE A 139 12.73 -16.31 -1.39
C ILE A 139 11.55 -15.72 -2.17
N ASP A 140 11.29 -16.33 -3.33
CA ASP A 140 10.13 -16.00 -4.14
C ASP A 140 8.84 -16.56 -3.51
N ASN A 141 7.72 -15.90 -3.79
CA ASN A 141 6.36 -16.37 -3.44
C ASN A 141 6.11 -16.66 -1.95
N LEU A 142 6.73 -15.87 -1.06
CA LEU A 142 6.45 -15.95 0.38
C LEU A 142 4.96 -15.81 0.69
N THR A 143 4.43 -16.71 1.50
CA THR A 143 3.05 -16.66 1.94
C THR A 143 2.90 -15.86 3.25
N THR A 144 1.66 -15.52 3.59
CA THR A 144 1.33 -14.88 4.88
C THR A 144 1.82 -15.67 6.10
N ASN A 145 1.87 -17.01 6.01
CA ASN A 145 2.34 -17.87 7.10
C ASN A 145 3.86 -17.83 7.22
N ASP A 146 4.56 -17.81 6.09
CA ASP A 146 6.03 -17.77 6.06
C ASP A 146 6.54 -16.47 6.70
N ILE A 147 5.91 -15.33 6.39
CA ILE A 147 6.21 -14.05 7.04
C ILE A 147 5.97 -14.11 8.55
N GLN A 148 4.91 -14.79 9.01
CA GLN A 148 4.69 -14.94 10.45
C GLN A 148 5.80 -15.75 11.12
N LEU A 149 6.28 -16.82 10.47
CA LEU A 149 7.40 -17.62 10.97
C LEU A 149 8.70 -16.82 11.03
N LEU A 150 9.04 -16.13 9.94
CA LEU A 150 10.21 -15.23 9.86
C LEU A 150 10.16 -14.17 10.96
N ARG A 151 8.98 -13.59 11.18
CA ARG A 151 8.75 -12.60 12.23
C ARG A 151 8.89 -13.14 13.64
N ASN A 152 8.36 -14.33 13.90
CA ASN A 152 8.50 -15.00 15.19
C ASN A 152 9.97 -15.26 15.51
N LYS A 153 10.76 -15.59 14.49
CA LYS A 153 12.21 -15.80 14.59
C LYS A 153 13.05 -14.52 14.44
N ARG A 154 12.41 -13.36 14.18
CA ARG A 154 13.08 -12.07 13.96
C ARG A 154 14.12 -12.09 12.82
N ILE A 155 13.89 -12.92 11.82
CA ILE A 155 14.74 -13.05 10.63
C ILE A 155 14.25 -12.09 9.56
N LEU A 156 15.01 -11.04 9.29
CA LEU A 156 14.74 -10.00 8.30
C LEU A 156 15.77 -10.00 7.17
N PHE A 157 17.00 -10.41 7.48
CA PHE A 157 18.15 -10.46 6.57
C PHE A 157 18.65 -11.89 6.41
N ILE A 158 19.22 -12.21 5.25
CA ILE A 158 19.88 -13.51 5.05
C ILE A 158 21.13 -13.63 5.92
N ASP A 159 21.80 -12.51 6.20
CA ASP A 159 22.99 -12.42 7.05
C ASP A 159 22.77 -13.00 8.46
N GLN A 160 21.51 -13.10 8.89
CA GLN A 160 21.13 -13.69 10.19
C GLN A 160 21.03 -15.22 10.15
N VAL A 161 21.03 -15.83 8.97
CA VAL A 161 20.87 -17.28 8.75
C VAL A 161 22.15 -17.89 8.20
N VAL A 162 23.15 -17.07 7.85
CA VAL A 162 24.40 -17.49 7.24
C VAL A 162 25.55 -17.21 8.21
N SER A 163 26.60 -18.01 8.14
CA SER A 163 27.88 -17.77 8.80
C SER A 163 28.42 -16.37 8.45
N PRO A 164 29.22 -15.73 9.31
CA PRO A 164 29.80 -14.41 9.04
C PRO A 164 30.60 -14.36 7.72
N ASP A 165 31.15 -15.49 7.27
CA ASP A 165 31.89 -15.59 6.01
C ASP A 165 31.00 -15.83 4.77
N GLY A 166 29.69 -16.03 4.95
CA GLY A 166 28.75 -16.24 3.84
C GLY A 166 28.66 -17.66 3.27
N TYR A 167 29.50 -18.61 3.72
CA TYR A 167 29.63 -19.93 3.08
C TYR A 167 28.65 -21.01 3.58
N TYR A 168 28.21 -20.94 4.83
CA TYR A 168 27.39 -21.99 5.44
C TYR A 168 26.13 -21.40 6.07
N LEU A 169 25.02 -22.14 6.02
CA LEU A 169 23.83 -21.82 6.79
C LEU A 169 24.02 -22.21 8.26
N LEU A 170 23.62 -21.32 9.16
CA LEU A 170 23.61 -21.58 10.60
C LEU A 170 22.59 -22.69 10.93
N THR A 171 22.90 -23.47 11.95
CA THR A 171 21.99 -24.52 12.41
C THR A 171 20.80 -23.91 13.16
N TRP A 172 19.71 -24.67 13.29
CA TRP A 172 18.47 -24.16 13.88
C TRP A 172 18.55 -23.78 15.36
N ASN A 173 19.62 -24.17 16.05
CA ASN A 173 19.93 -23.75 17.42
C ASN A 173 20.69 -22.42 17.48
N GLU A 174 21.32 -22.02 16.38
CA GLU A 174 22.15 -20.81 16.27
C GLU A 174 21.36 -19.62 15.70
N VAL A 175 20.13 -19.87 15.19
CA VAL A 175 19.18 -18.90 14.60
C VAL A 175 17.96 -18.64 15.48
#